data_AF-A0A6P1A1K0-F1
#
_entry.id   AF-A0A6P1A1K0-F1
#
_cell.length_a   1.000
_cell.length_b   1.000
_cell.length_c   1.000
_cell.angle_alpha   90.00
_cell.angle_beta   90.00
_cell.angle_gamma   90.00
#
_symmetry.space_group_name_H-M   'P 1'
#
loop_
_entity.id
_entity.type
_entity.pdbx_description
1 polymer ?
#
loop_
_entity_poly.entity_id
_entity_poly.type
_entity_poly.pdbx_seq_one_letter_code
_entity_poly.pdbx_strand_id
1 'polypeptide(L)' 'MKLSVYGKGGIGKSTTSCNISVALAKRGRKVLQIGCDPKHDSTFTLTGFLI' A
#
# COMPACT_ATOMS: atom_id res chain seq x y z
N MET A 1 -10.54 6.03 9.77
CA MET A 1 -10.99 5.37 8.53
C MET A 1 -10.19 4.08 8.36
N LYS A 2 -10.82 2.98 7.96
CA LYS A 2 -10.15 1.71 7.65
C LYS A 2 -10.47 1.37 6.19
N LEU A 3 -9.45 1.00 5.40
CA LEU A 3 -9.57 0.68 3.98
C LEU A 3 -8.86 -0.65 3.71
N SER A 4 -9.47 -1.51 2.90
CA SER A 4 -8.86 -2.76 2.44
C SER A 4 -8.94 -2.85 0.92
N VAL A 5 -7.86 -3.30 0.28
CA VAL A 5 -7.72 -3.36 -1.18
C VAL A 5 -7.59 -4.82 -1.60
N TYR A 6 -8.55 -5.30 -2.40
CA TYR A 6 -8.62 -6.69 -2.87
C TYR A 6 -8.58 -6.78 -4.40
N GLY A 7 -8.28 -7.98 -4.91
CA GLY A 7 -8.33 -8.30 -6.34
C GLY A 7 -7.30 -9.35 -6.75
N LYS A 8 -7.28 -9.71 -8.03
CA LYS A 8 -6.38 -10.73 -8.60
C LYS A 8 -4.89 -10.37 -8.44
N GLY A 9 -4.01 -11.36 -8.36
CA GLY A 9 -2.56 -11.13 -8.33
C GLY A 9 -2.07 -10.47 -9.62
N GLY A 10 -1.12 -9.53 -9.52
CA GLY A 10 -0.47 -8.91 -10.69
C GLY A 10 -1.23 -7.75 -11.36
N ILE A 11 -2.39 -7.33 -10.85
CA ILE A 11 -3.16 -6.20 -11.41
C ILE A 11 -2.74 -4.81 -10.88
N GLY A 12 -1.65 -4.73 -10.10
CA GLY A 12 -1.16 -3.46 -9.54
C GLY A 12 -1.77 -3.02 -8.20
N LYS A 13 -2.43 -3.94 -7.45
CA LYS A 13 -3.04 -3.62 -6.14
C LYS A 13 -2.06 -2.98 -5.15
N SER A 14 -0.89 -3.58 -5.00
CA SER A 14 0.20 -3.13 -4.13
C SER A 14 0.67 -1.72 -4.50
N THR A 15 0.78 -1.43 -5.79
CA THR A 15 1.11 -0.10 -6.30
C THR A 15 0.02 0.92 -5.99
N THR A 16 -1.24 0.56 -6.18
CA THR A 16 -2.37 1.45 -5.86
C THR A 16 -2.48 1.69 -4.35
N SER A 17 -2.32 0.68 -3.50
CA SER A 17 -2.38 0.83 -2.04
C SER A 17 -1.30 1.78 -1.52
N CYS A 18 -0.06 1.67 -2.03
CA CYS A 18 1.02 2.62 -1.71
C CYS A 18 0.65 4.06 -2.08
N ASN A 19 0.15 4.28 -3.30
CA ASN A 19 -0.23 5.62 -3.75
C ASN A 19 -1.37 6.22 -2.93
N ILE A 20 -2.35 5.41 -2.53
CA ILE A 20 -3.43 5.86 -1.63
C ILE A 20 -2.85 6.30 -0.29
N SER A 21 -1.94 5.51 0.29
CA SER A 21 -1.30 5.86 1.56
C SER A 21 -0.51 7.16 1.47
N VAL A 22 0.27 7.36 0.40
CA VAL A 22 1.01 8.61 0.15
C VAL A 22 0.05 9.79 -0.01
N ALA A 23 -1.03 9.63 -0.77
CA ALA A 23 -2.01 10.69 -0.99
C ALA A 23 -2.71 11.11 0.31
N LEU A 24 -3.04 10.15 1.18
CA LEU A 24 -3.64 10.43 2.48
C LEU A 24 -2.64 11.10 3.43
N ALA A 25 -1.39 10.65 3.44
CA ALA A 25 -0.32 11.27 4.22
C ALA A 25 -0.07 12.73 3.79
N LYS A 26 -0.02 12.99 2.47
CA LYS A 26 0.10 14.36 1.90
C LYS A 26 -1.08 15.26 2.26
N ARG A 27 -2.25 14.69 2.55
CA ARG A 27 -3.43 15.42 3.06
C ARG A 27 -3.42 15.59 4.60
N GLY A 28 -2.28 15.39 5.26
CA GLY A 28 -2.12 15.58 6.70
C GLY A 28 -2.71 14.46 7.57
N ARG A 29 -3.06 13.31 7.00
CA ARG A 29 -3.54 12.16 7.78
C ARG A 29 -2.35 11.33 8.30
N LYS A 30 -2.43 10.85 9.54
CA LYS A 30 -1.57 9.77 10.01
C LYS A 30 -2.03 8.46 9.36
N VAL A 31 -1.15 7.81 8.60
CA VAL A 31 -1.45 6.61 7.81
C VAL A 31 -0.61 5.43 8.29
N LEU A 32 -1.25 4.28 8.45
CA LEU A 32 -0.61 2.99 8.67
C LEU A 32 -1.03 2.06 7.54
N GLN A 33 -0.06 1.57 6.75
CA GLN A 33 -0.28 0.58 5.71
C GLN A 33 0.20 -0.78 6.20
N ILE A 34 -0.67 -1.79 6.12
CA ILE A 34 -0.37 -3.17 6.51
C ILE A 34 -0.46 -4.03 5.27
N GLY A 35 0.62 -4.74 4.95
CA GLY A 35 0.67 -5.71 3.87
C GLY A 35 0.14 -7.07 4.34
N CYS A 36 -0.85 -7.61 3.64
CA CYS A 36 -1.41 -8.94 3.89
C CYS A 36 -1.27 -9.89 2.69
N ASP A 37 -0.54 -9.50 1.65
CA ASP A 37 -0.29 -10.33 0.46
C ASP A 37 1.04 -11.10 0.66
N PRO A 38 1.07 -12.43 0.41
CA PRO A 38 2.27 -13.25 0.58
C PRO A 38 3.41 -12.90 -0.37
N LYS A 39 3.18 -12.03 -1.38
CA LYS A 39 4.25 -11.55 -2.27
C LYS A 39 5.14 -10.49 -1.64
N HIS A 40 4.79 -9.96 -0.47
CA HIS A 40 5.59 -8.98 0.30
C HIS A 40 5.93 -7.66 -0.42
N ASP A 41 5.34 -7.39 -1.59
CA ASP A 41 5.62 -6.21 -2.42
C ASP A 41 4.80 -4.96 -2.03
N SER A 42 3.82 -5.12 -1.15
CA SER A 42 2.82 -4.09 -0.85
C SER A 42 3.34 -2.84 -0.15
N THR A 43 4.55 -2.85 0.40
CA THR A 43 5.18 -1.67 1.03
C THR A 43 6.40 -1.17 0.28
N PHE A 44 6.89 -1.93 -0.71
CA PHE A 44 8.13 -1.63 -1.45
C PHE A 44 8.13 -0.25 -2.08
N THR A 45 7.04 0.13 -2.75
CA THR A 45 6.93 1.46 -3.39
C THR A 45 6.94 2.60 -2.39
N LEU A 46 6.63 2.32 -1.11
CA LEU A 46 6.63 3.32 -0.03
C LEU A 46 8.00 3.39 0.67
N THR A 47 8.67 2.25 0.88
CA THR A 47 9.94 2.16 1.61
C THR A 47 11.18 2.29 0.73
N GLY A 48 11.06 1.99 -0.56
CA GLY A 48 12.17 1.98 -1.52
C GLY A 48 13.09 0.76 -1.43
N PHE A 49 12.79 -0.21 -0.55
CA PHE A 49 13.52 -1.48 -0.42
C PHE A 49 12.57 -2.62 -0.05
N LEU A 50 12.89 -3.83 -0.50
CA LEU A 50 12.15 -5.05 -0.20
C LEU A 50 12.83 -5.75 1.00
N ILE A 51 12.03 -6.11 2.00
CA ILE A 51 12.46 -6.94 3.14
C ILE A 51 12.08 -8.40 2.90
#